data_AF-A0A845Q8A5-F1
#
_entry.id   AF-A0A845Q8A5-F1
#
_cell.length_a   1.000
_cell.length_b   1.000
_cell.length_c   1.000
_cell.angle_alpha   90.00
_cell.angle_beta   90.00
_cell.angle_gamma   90.00
#
_symmetry.space_group_name_H-M   'P 1'
#
loop_
_entity.id
_entity.type
_entity.pdbx_description
1 polymer ?
#
loop_
_entity_poly.entity_id
_entity_poly.type
_entity_poly.pdbx_seq_one_letter_code
_entity_poly.pdbx_strand_id
1 'polypeptide(L)'
;MNQKLLYLTALQIVSTAVAVGGLVLAFSPAGLAVSLALFVLFGGVGMSVTYHRRLAHRAFRTSPFWEWVGTGAGFLGSHMSPVEWAAQHFNHHRYVDQPGDPHSPALLGWRAALYAFHGADAPVPRMFLGRLLRQRPVEFFHRHGPSVALLHLALCAVFGLPGIIYGFALPIALTHFGLILSVFNHGLDGPATRGWLNAILTMGEHNHAAHHRNATDVSQDGPATWIINRIRTDT
;
A
#
# COMPACT_ATOMS: atom_id res chain seq x y z
N MET A 1 2.08 -18.67 -13.06
CA MET A 1 1.96 -17.30 -12.52
C MET A 1 0.72 -17.23 -11.65
N ASN A 2 0.82 -16.65 -10.45
CA ASN A 2 -0.26 -16.66 -9.45
C ASN A 2 -1.46 -15.82 -9.93
N GLN A 3 -2.66 -16.40 -9.99
CA GLN A 3 -3.89 -15.74 -10.46
C GLN A 3 -4.20 -14.45 -9.69
N LYS A 4 -3.89 -14.39 -8.39
CA LYS A 4 -4.10 -13.18 -7.58
C LYS A 4 -3.18 -12.04 -8.00
N LEU A 5 -1.91 -12.32 -8.28
CA LEU A 5 -0.95 -11.30 -8.72
C LEU A 5 -1.30 -10.76 -10.12
N LEU A 6 -1.85 -11.61 -10.99
CA LEU A 6 -2.41 -11.17 -12.26
C LEU A 6 -3.60 -10.24 -12.08
N TYR A 7 -4.52 -10.56 -11.17
CA TYR A 7 -5.64 -9.69 -10.83
C TYR A 7 -5.16 -8.32 -10.32
N LEU A 8 -4.20 -8.29 -9.39
CA LEU A 8 -3.66 -7.03 -8.85
C LEU A 8 -2.94 -6.21 -9.93
N THR A 9 -2.22 -6.87 -10.85
CA THR A 9 -1.60 -6.19 -11.99
C THR A 9 -2.63 -5.61 -12.95
N ALA A 10 -3.69 -6.37 -13.24
CA ALA A 10 -4.79 -5.89 -14.08
C ALA A 10 -5.47 -4.69 -13.43
N LEU A 11 -5.74 -4.75 -12.12
CA LEU A 11 -6.26 -3.61 -11.36
C LEU A 11 -5.36 -2.39 -11.49
N GLN A 12 -4.06 -2.54 -11.24
CA GLN A 12 -3.06 -1.48 -11.34
C GLN A 12 -3.08 -0.80 -12.73
N ILE A 13 -3.08 -1.59 -13.81
CA ILE A 13 -3.08 -1.07 -15.17
C ILE A 13 -4.42 -0.40 -15.51
N VAL A 14 -5.54 -1.07 -15.21
CA VAL A 14 -6.88 -0.58 -15.55
C VAL A 14 -7.23 0.67 -14.76
N SER A 15 -6.98 0.69 -13.46
CA SER A 15 -7.25 1.88 -12.63
C SER A 15 -6.42 3.07 -13.10
N THR A 16 -5.16 2.85 -13.48
CA THR A 16 -4.29 3.90 -14.04
C THR A 16 -4.81 4.40 -15.37
N ALA A 17 -5.19 3.51 -16.29
CA ALA A 17 -5.72 3.90 -17.60
C ALA A 17 -7.04 4.70 -17.47
N VAL A 18 -7.96 4.25 -16.61
CA VAL A 18 -9.22 4.96 -16.33
C VAL A 18 -8.95 6.31 -15.65
N ALA A 19 -8.01 6.38 -14.72
CA ALA A 19 -7.63 7.61 -14.05
C ALA A 19 -7.05 8.64 -15.03
N VAL A 20 -6.10 8.24 -15.88
CA VAL A 20 -5.49 9.12 -16.89
C VAL A 20 -6.54 9.55 -17.93
N GLY A 21 -7.33 8.61 -18.46
CA GLY A 21 -8.41 8.92 -19.40
C GLY A 21 -9.44 9.86 -18.79
N GLY A 22 -9.81 9.66 -17.52
CA GLY A 22 -10.73 10.52 -16.79
C GLY A 22 -10.18 11.93 -16.53
N LEU A 23 -8.90 12.05 -16.20
CA LEU A 23 -8.25 13.36 -16.04
C LEU A 23 -8.17 14.15 -17.36
N VAL A 24 -8.02 13.45 -18.49
CA VAL A 24 -7.96 14.10 -19.82
C VAL A 24 -9.35 14.44 -20.35
N LEU A 25 -10.31 13.52 -20.23
CA LEU A 25 -11.61 13.61 -20.91
C LEU A 25 -12.74 14.15 -20.03
N ALA A 26 -12.59 14.11 -18.71
CA ALA A 26 -13.66 14.42 -17.75
C ALA A 26 -13.13 15.15 -16.51
N PHE A 27 -12.16 16.07 -16.71
CA PHE A 27 -11.51 16.78 -15.62
C PHE A 27 -12.50 17.51 -14.69
N SER A 28 -12.37 17.24 -13.40
CA SER A 28 -13.14 17.88 -12.33
C SER A 28 -12.20 18.27 -11.18
N PRO A 29 -12.08 19.56 -10.85
CA PRO A 29 -11.30 20.00 -9.67
C PRO A 29 -11.83 19.41 -8.36
N ALA A 30 -13.16 19.33 -8.20
CA ALA A 30 -13.79 18.75 -7.03
C ALA A 30 -13.54 17.23 -6.96
N GLY A 31 -13.66 16.54 -8.09
CA GLY A 31 -13.32 15.12 -8.19
C GLY A 31 -11.86 14.86 -7.84
N LEU A 32 -10.94 15.67 -8.37
CA LEU A 32 -9.52 15.58 -8.05
C LEU A 32 -9.28 15.76 -6.55
N ALA A 33 -9.91 16.74 -5.91
CA ALA A 33 -9.79 16.96 -4.47
C ALA A 33 -10.27 15.74 -3.67
N VAL A 34 -11.39 15.11 -4.07
CA VAL A 34 -11.88 13.85 -3.48
C VAL A 34 -10.85 12.73 -3.64
N SER A 35 -10.29 12.53 -4.83
CA SER A 35 -9.26 11.50 -5.05
C SER A 35 -8.00 11.74 -4.22
N LEU A 36 -7.56 13.00 -4.07
CA LEU A 36 -6.39 13.32 -3.26
C LEU A 36 -6.65 13.06 -1.77
N ALA A 37 -7.85 13.37 -1.27
CA ALA A 37 -8.25 13.04 0.09
C ALA A 37 -8.29 11.52 0.31
N LEU A 38 -8.86 10.78 -0.65
CA LEU A 38 -8.87 9.31 -0.63
C LEU A 38 -7.46 8.73 -0.74
N PHE A 39 -6.55 9.34 -1.51
CA PHE A 39 -5.15 8.93 -1.58
C PHE A 39 -4.44 9.10 -0.23
N VAL A 40 -4.67 10.21 0.49
CA VAL A 40 -4.13 10.39 1.85
C VAL A 40 -4.67 9.31 2.80
N LEU A 41 -5.94 8.95 2.68
CA LEU A 41 -6.54 7.87 3.47
C LEU A 41 -5.96 6.49 3.08
N PHE A 42 -5.97 6.15 1.80
CA PHE A 42 -5.58 4.84 1.28
C PHE A 42 -4.07 4.62 1.34
N GLY A 43 -3.28 5.52 0.74
CA GLY A 43 -1.82 5.45 0.72
C GLY A 43 -1.18 5.83 2.04
N GLY A 44 -1.68 6.90 2.70
CA GLY A 44 -1.11 7.37 3.96
C GLY A 44 -1.56 6.55 5.16
N VAL A 45 -2.82 6.68 5.56
CA VAL A 45 -3.35 5.97 6.75
C VAL A 45 -3.33 4.46 6.54
N GLY A 46 -3.72 4.00 5.34
CA GLY A 46 -3.83 2.60 5.01
C GLY A 46 -2.49 1.90 4.77
N MET A 47 -1.82 2.22 3.66
CA MET A 47 -0.59 1.53 3.26
C MET A 47 0.60 1.90 4.15
N SER A 48 0.96 3.18 4.19
CA SER A 48 2.17 3.66 4.85
C SER A 48 2.13 3.53 6.38
N VAL A 49 1.00 3.88 7.00
CA VAL A 49 0.89 3.84 8.47
C VAL A 49 0.43 2.47 8.96
N THR A 50 -0.64 1.92 8.39
CA THR A 50 -1.25 0.71 8.94
C THR A 50 -0.59 -0.57 8.44
N TYR A 51 -0.60 -0.83 7.13
CA TYR A 51 -0.01 -2.05 6.57
C TYR A 51 1.48 -2.13 6.87
N HIS A 52 2.21 -1.04 6.60
CA HIS A 52 3.64 -1.00 6.75
C HIS A 52 4.08 -0.92 8.22
N ARG A 53 3.86 0.21 8.88
CA ARG A 53 4.42 0.45 10.22
C ARG A 53 3.70 -0.31 11.34
N ARG A 54 2.36 -0.33 11.34
CA ARG A 54 1.58 -0.98 12.41
C ARG A 54 1.52 -2.50 12.28
N LEU A 55 1.22 -3.04 11.10
CA LEU A 55 0.98 -4.47 10.91
C LEU A 55 2.27 -5.26 10.65
N ALA A 56 3.11 -4.83 9.70
CA ALA A 56 4.35 -5.54 9.40
C ALA A 56 5.40 -5.34 10.51
N HIS A 57 5.64 -4.11 10.94
CA HIS A 57 6.75 -3.77 11.86
C HIS A 57 6.38 -3.57 13.32
N ARG A 58 5.09 -3.40 13.64
CA ARG A 58 4.61 -3.10 15.01
C ARG A 58 5.29 -1.88 15.64
N ALA A 59 5.57 -0.87 14.83
CA ALA A 59 6.30 0.33 15.25
C ALA A 59 5.57 1.18 16.30
N PHE A 60 4.24 1.04 16.41
CA PHE A 60 3.41 1.75 17.40
C PHE A 60 2.13 0.98 17.72
N ARG A 61 1.37 1.42 18.74
CA ARG A 61 0.02 0.92 19.07
C ARG A 61 -1.03 1.97 18.74
N THR A 62 -2.25 1.55 18.39
CA THR A 62 -3.37 2.45 18.12
C THR A 62 -4.70 1.86 18.62
N SER A 63 -5.76 2.65 18.59
CA SER A 63 -7.09 2.22 19.03
C SER A 63 -7.73 1.25 18.02
N PRO A 64 -8.66 0.37 18.46
CA PRO A 64 -9.37 -0.54 17.56
C PRO A 64 -10.07 0.17 16.39
N PHE A 65 -10.56 1.41 16.60
CA PHE A 65 -11.14 2.22 15.55
C PHE A 65 -10.16 2.47 14.41
N TRP A 66 -8.95 2.95 14.73
CA TRP A 66 -7.92 3.22 13.72
C TRP A 66 -7.35 1.94 13.11
N GLU A 67 -7.33 0.81 13.82
CA GLU A 67 -6.98 -0.48 13.22
C GLU A 67 -7.97 -0.89 12.12
N TRP A 68 -9.27 -0.70 12.34
CA TRP A 68 -10.30 -0.97 11.32
C TRP A 68 -10.23 0.00 10.15
N VAL A 69 -10.19 1.30 10.43
CA VAL A 69 -10.12 2.35 9.40
C VAL A 69 -8.86 2.18 8.55
N GLY A 70 -7.70 2.01 9.19
CA GLY A 70 -6.43 1.86 8.50
C GLY A 70 -6.33 0.56 7.71
N THR A 71 -6.76 -0.57 8.27
CA THR A 71 -6.71 -1.84 7.53
C THR A 71 -7.65 -1.82 6.33
N GLY A 72 -8.85 -1.25 6.49
CA GLY A 72 -9.79 -1.08 5.39
C GLY A 72 -9.28 -0.13 4.32
N ALA A 73 -8.72 1.02 4.71
CA ALA A 73 -8.14 1.97 3.77
C ALA A 73 -6.98 1.38 2.97
N GLY A 74 -6.10 0.60 3.60
CA GLY A 74 -5.01 -0.10 2.91
C GLY A 74 -5.53 -1.14 1.91
N PHE A 75 -6.59 -1.88 2.29
CA PHE A 75 -7.26 -2.80 1.38
C PHE A 75 -7.90 -2.07 0.20
N LEU A 76 -8.67 -0.99 0.43
CA LEU A 76 -9.31 -0.23 -0.65
C LEU A 76 -8.30 0.43 -1.59
N GLY A 77 -7.12 0.82 -1.09
CA GLY A 77 -6.07 1.44 -1.90
C GLY A 77 -5.28 0.49 -2.80
N SER A 78 -5.18 -0.79 -2.43
CA SER A 78 -4.31 -1.77 -3.10
C SER A 78 -5.03 -3.02 -3.60
N HIS A 79 -6.19 -3.33 -3.04
CA HIS A 79 -6.92 -4.62 -3.12
C HIS A 79 -6.11 -5.85 -2.69
N MET A 80 -4.91 -5.66 -2.16
CA MET A 80 -4.10 -6.75 -1.60
C MET A 80 -4.52 -6.99 -0.15
N SER A 81 -4.68 -8.27 0.20
CA SER A 81 -5.01 -8.61 1.59
C SER A 81 -3.89 -8.16 2.54
N PRO A 82 -4.22 -7.68 3.75
CA PRO A 82 -3.22 -7.20 4.71
C PRO A 82 -2.19 -8.28 5.08
N VAL A 83 -2.61 -9.54 5.12
CA VAL A 83 -1.72 -10.68 5.40
C VAL A 83 -0.76 -10.94 4.25
N GLU A 84 -1.23 -10.80 3.01
CA GLU A 84 -0.42 -11.06 1.82
C GLU A 84 0.63 -9.97 1.65
N TRP A 85 0.23 -8.71 1.83
CA TRP A 85 1.15 -7.58 1.77
C TRP A 85 2.22 -7.68 2.87
N ALA A 86 1.82 -7.93 4.13
CA ALA A 86 2.77 -8.04 5.24
C ALA A 86 3.71 -9.25 5.10
N ALA A 87 3.25 -10.35 4.49
CA ALA A 87 4.08 -11.52 4.16
C ALA A 87 5.14 -11.18 3.10
N GLN A 88 4.75 -10.48 2.03
CA GLN A 88 5.71 -10.00 1.03
C GLN A 88 6.71 -9.02 1.66
N HIS A 89 6.23 -8.07 2.46
CA HIS A 89 7.10 -7.10 3.12
C HIS A 89 8.08 -7.75 4.11
N PHE A 90 7.64 -8.78 4.82
CA PHE A 90 8.52 -9.59 5.67
C PHE A 90 9.66 -10.22 4.86
N ASN A 91 9.35 -10.84 3.72
CA ASN A 91 10.35 -11.45 2.85
C ASN A 91 11.29 -10.40 2.25
N HIS A 92 10.77 -9.24 1.85
CA HIS A 92 11.56 -8.12 1.37
C HIS A 92 12.63 -7.70 2.40
N HIS A 93 12.25 -7.48 3.66
CA HIS A 93 13.21 -7.18 4.72
C HIS A 93 14.17 -8.34 5.05
N ARG A 94 13.73 -9.58 4.86
CA ARG A 94 14.54 -10.77 5.19
C ARG A 94 15.61 -11.08 4.13
N TYR A 95 15.30 -10.76 2.86
CA TYR A 95 16.07 -11.15 1.68
C TYR A 95 16.44 -9.93 0.82
N VAL A 96 16.61 -8.76 1.43
CA VAL A 96 16.85 -7.48 0.75
C VAL A 96 17.77 -7.63 -0.46
N ASP A 97 17.22 -7.39 -1.65
CA ASP A 97 17.92 -7.45 -2.94
C ASP A 97 18.63 -8.78 -3.27
N GLN A 98 18.15 -9.88 -2.69
CA GLN A 98 18.63 -11.25 -2.91
C GLN A 98 17.48 -12.17 -3.36
N PRO A 99 17.81 -13.34 -3.96
CA PRO A 99 16.78 -14.34 -4.25
C PRO A 99 15.91 -14.63 -3.02
N GLY A 100 14.61 -14.41 -3.15
CA GLY A 100 13.65 -14.46 -2.05
C GLY A 100 12.99 -13.12 -1.72
N ASP A 101 13.59 -12.00 -2.16
CA ASP A 101 12.91 -10.70 -2.18
C ASP A 101 11.79 -10.73 -3.24
N PRO A 102 10.52 -10.50 -2.84
CA PRO A 102 9.41 -10.53 -3.78
C PRO A 102 9.53 -9.48 -4.88
N HIS A 103 10.10 -8.31 -4.62
CA HIS A 103 10.00 -7.16 -5.52
C HIS A 103 11.29 -6.36 -5.68
N SER A 104 12.46 -6.99 -5.51
CA SER A 104 13.75 -6.32 -5.70
C SER A 104 13.90 -5.76 -7.13
N PRO A 105 14.07 -4.43 -7.30
CA PRO A 105 14.40 -3.82 -8.58
C PRO A 105 15.75 -4.30 -9.14
N ALA A 106 16.70 -4.66 -8.28
CA ALA A 106 18.00 -5.18 -8.71
C ALA A 106 17.87 -6.51 -9.46
N LEU A 107 16.92 -7.36 -9.04
CA LEU A 107 16.68 -8.67 -9.65
C LEU A 107 15.68 -8.62 -10.82
N LEU A 108 14.63 -7.80 -10.70
CA LEU A 108 13.51 -7.78 -11.64
C LEU A 108 13.62 -6.66 -12.69
N GLY A 109 14.42 -5.63 -12.44
CA GLY A 109 14.47 -4.42 -13.24
C GLY A 109 13.11 -3.70 -13.23
N TRP A 110 12.69 -3.19 -14.39
CA TRP A 110 11.39 -2.52 -14.54
C TRP A 110 10.19 -3.40 -14.15
N ARG A 111 10.33 -4.73 -14.22
CA ARG A 111 9.25 -5.68 -13.89
C ARG A 111 8.86 -5.61 -12.41
N ALA A 112 9.74 -5.12 -11.53
CA ALA A 112 9.42 -4.89 -10.12
C ALA A 112 8.23 -3.95 -9.91
N ALA A 113 7.92 -3.10 -10.91
CA ALA A 113 6.77 -2.21 -10.89
C ALA A 113 5.41 -2.94 -10.94
N LEU A 114 5.36 -4.21 -11.33
CA LEU A 114 4.13 -4.95 -11.59
C LEU A 114 4.01 -6.18 -10.69
N TYR A 115 2.89 -6.32 -9.99
CA TYR A 115 2.64 -7.43 -9.07
C TYR A 115 2.79 -8.82 -9.71
N ALA A 116 2.53 -8.96 -11.01
CA ALA A 116 2.64 -10.22 -11.74
C ALA A 116 4.02 -10.87 -11.64
N PHE A 117 5.06 -10.06 -11.41
CA PHE A 117 6.44 -10.52 -11.25
C PHE A 117 6.88 -10.60 -9.79
N HIS A 118 6.01 -10.26 -8.83
CA HIS A 118 6.35 -10.34 -7.42
C HIS A 118 6.44 -11.80 -7.00
N GLY A 119 7.63 -12.25 -6.60
CA GLY A 119 7.88 -13.63 -6.18
C GLY A 119 7.23 -13.92 -4.82
N ALA A 120 6.64 -15.10 -4.64
CA ALA A 120 5.99 -15.49 -3.38
C ALA A 120 6.58 -16.77 -2.76
N ASP A 121 7.75 -17.20 -3.25
CA ASP A 121 8.25 -18.56 -2.99
C ASP A 121 9.04 -18.66 -1.68
N ALA A 122 9.44 -17.53 -1.10
CA ALA A 122 10.15 -17.50 0.17
C ALA A 122 9.17 -17.78 1.35
N PRO A 123 9.51 -18.72 2.25
CA PRO A 123 8.62 -19.12 3.33
C PRO A 123 8.49 -18.03 4.40
N VAL A 124 7.25 -17.75 4.82
CA VAL A 124 6.96 -16.85 5.95
C VAL A 124 6.62 -17.66 7.21
N PRO A 125 7.18 -17.32 8.38
CA PRO A 125 6.91 -18.05 9.61
C PRO A 125 5.41 -18.11 9.96
N ARG A 126 4.90 -19.32 10.26
CA ARG A 126 3.49 -19.53 10.66
C ARG A 126 3.09 -18.67 11.85
N MET A 127 4.01 -18.43 12.80
CA MET A 127 3.78 -17.54 13.94
C MET A 127 3.52 -16.09 13.52
N PHE A 128 4.22 -15.59 12.51
CA PHE A 128 4.03 -14.24 11.99
C PHE A 128 2.64 -14.09 11.36
N LEU A 129 2.25 -15.04 10.50
CA LEU A 129 0.94 -15.06 9.86
C LEU A 129 -0.20 -15.24 10.88
N GLY A 130 -0.05 -16.19 11.81
CA GLY A 130 -1.04 -16.43 12.87
C GLY A 130 -1.22 -15.23 13.80
N ARG A 131 -0.17 -14.44 14.04
CA ARG A 131 -0.28 -13.16 14.79
C ARG A 131 -1.11 -12.14 14.03
N LEU A 132 -0.92 -12.02 12.72
CA LEU A 132 -1.68 -11.09 11.88
C LEU A 132 -3.16 -11.48 11.84
N LEU A 133 -3.45 -12.75 11.56
CA LEU A 133 -4.82 -13.27 11.45
C LEU A 133 -5.61 -13.26 12.77
N ARG A 134 -4.96 -13.11 13.93
CA ARG A 134 -5.66 -12.89 15.21
C ARG A 134 -6.25 -11.49 15.35
N GLN A 135 -5.82 -10.54 14.52
CA GLN A 135 -6.39 -9.19 14.49
C GLN A 135 -7.66 -9.21 13.65
N ARG A 136 -8.80 -8.91 14.27
CA ARG A 136 -10.13 -8.93 13.61
C ARG A 136 -10.20 -8.16 12.28
N PRO A 137 -9.70 -6.91 12.17
CA PRO A 137 -9.72 -6.22 10.88
C PRO A 137 -8.89 -6.95 9.81
N VAL A 138 -7.72 -7.48 10.18
CA VAL A 138 -6.83 -8.19 9.26
C VAL A 138 -7.50 -9.47 8.73
N GLU A 139 -8.11 -10.26 9.61
CA GLU A 139 -8.84 -11.47 9.23
C GLU A 139 -10.05 -11.15 8.34
N PHE A 140 -10.82 -10.12 8.68
CA PHE A 140 -11.96 -9.69 7.90
C PHE A 140 -11.57 -9.30 6.47
N PHE A 141 -10.59 -8.40 6.29
CA PHE A 141 -10.18 -7.97 4.95
C PHE A 141 -9.41 -9.05 4.19
N HIS A 142 -8.75 -9.98 4.89
CA HIS A 142 -8.18 -11.17 4.26
C HIS A 142 -9.26 -12.08 3.67
N ARG A 143 -10.36 -12.31 4.40
CA ARG A 143 -11.42 -13.24 4.01
C ARG A 143 -12.46 -12.64 3.06
N HIS A 144 -12.85 -11.39 3.30
CA HIS A 144 -13.95 -10.71 2.61
C HIS A 144 -13.48 -9.67 1.59
N GLY A 145 -12.17 -9.55 1.37
CA GLY A 145 -11.58 -8.58 0.45
C GLY A 145 -12.29 -8.49 -0.91
N PRO A 146 -12.51 -9.59 -1.65
CA PRO A 146 -13.19 -9.53 -2.95
C PRO A 146 -14.60 -8.90 -2.87
N SER A 147 -15.38 -9.22 -1.83
CA SER A 147 -16.71 -8.64 -1.63
C SER A 147 -16.62 -7.14 -1.28
N VAL A 148 -15.63 -6.74 -0.49
CA VAL A 148 -15.39 -5.33 -0.15
C VAL A 148 -14.98 -4.52 -1.40
N ALA A 149 -14.11 -5.09 -2.24
CA ALA A 149 -13.68 -4.44 -3.49
C ALA A 149 -14.85 -4.23 -4.45
N LEU A 150 -15.72 -5.24 -4.60
CA LEU A 150 -16.94 -5.12 -5.40
C LEU A 150 -17.91 -4.08 -4.82
N LEU A 151 -18.06 -4.05 -3.49
CA LEU A 151 -18.89 -3.04 -2.83
C LEU A 151 -18.35 -1.63 -3.05
N HIS A 152 -17.03 -1.40 -2.92
CA HIS A 152 -16.42 -0.10 -3.18
C HIS A 152 -16.67 0.36 -4.62
N LEU A 153 -16.45 -0.51 -5.61
CA LEU A 153 -16.75 -0.20 -7.00
C LEU A 153 -18.24 0.11 -7.20
N ALA A 154 -19.14 -0.68 -6.63
CA ALA A 154 -20.58 -0.48 -6.74
C ALA A 154 -21.02 0.86 -6.13
N LEU A 155 -20.50 1.21 -4.95
CA LEU A 155 -20.78 2.49 -4.29
C LEU A 155 -20.27 3.67 -5.12
N CYS A 156 -19.09 3.56 -5.72
CA CYS A 156 -18.59 4.58 -6.64
C CYS A 156 -19.44 4.67 -7.91
N ALA A 157 -19.93 3.55 -8.43
CA ALA A 157 -20.78 3.51 -9.62
C ALA A 157 -22.16 4.16 -9.42
N VAL A 158 -22.66 4.27 -8.18
CA VAL A 158 -23.89 5.05 -7.86
C VAL A 158 -23.75 6.51 -8.27
N PHE A 159 -22.53 7.07 -8.24
CA PHE A 159 -22.24 8.44 -8.67
C PHE A 159 -21.85 8.52 -10.17
N GLY A 160 -22.13 7.46 -10.93
CA GLY A 160 -21.81 7.37 -12.35
C GLY A 160 -20.32 7.40 -12.64
N LEU A 161 -19.97 7.84 -13.86
CA LEU A 161 -18.59 7.90 -14.34
C LEU A 161 -17.67 8.77 -13.44
N PRO A 162 -18.10 9.94 -12.92
CA PRO A 162 -17.28 10.70 -11.97
C PRO A 162 -16.93 9.92 -10.70
N GLY A 163 -17.86 9.14 -10.14
CA GLY A 163 -17.59 8.30 -8.98
C GLY A 163 -16.57 7.21 -9.26
N ILE A 164 -16.64 6.57 -10.44
CA ILE A 164 -15.67 5.56 -10.86
C ILE A 164 -14.29 6.18 -11.08
N ILE A 165 -14.19 7.33 -11.74
CA ILE A 165 -12.91 8.00 -12.00
C ILE A 165 -12.30 8.47 -10.67
N TYR A 166 -13.04 9.26 -9.90
CA TYR A 166 -12.50 10.02 -8.77
C TYR A 166 -12.61 9.30 -7.42
N GLY A 167 -13.61 8.44 -7.22
CA GLY A 167 -13.79 7.68 -5.99
C GLY A 167 -13.11 6.30 -6.00
N PHE A 168 -12.83 5.75 -7.18
CA PHE A 168 -12.27 4.41 -7.34
C PHE A 168 -10.92 4.43 -8.08
N ALA A 169 -10.90 4.76 -9.36
CA ALA A 169 -9.74 4.56 -10.22
C ALA A 169 -8.53 5.44 -9.85
N LEU A 170 -8.72 6.76 -9.74
CA LEU A 170 -7.64 7.70 -9.45
C LEU A 170 -6.98 7.50 -8.07
N PRO A 171 -7.70 7.39 -6.94
CA PRO A 171 -7.05 7.17 -5.64
C PRO A 171 -6.34 5.82 -5.55
N ILE A 172 -6.87 4.77 -6.18
CA ILE A 172 -6.21 3.47 -6.29
C ILE A 172 -4.94 3.60 -7.14
N ALA A 173 -5.00 4.28 -8.29
CA ALA A 173 -3.84 4.50 -9.17
C ALA A 173 -2.72 5.29 -8.46
N LEU A 174 -3.07 6.35 -7.71
CA LEU A 174 -2.11 7.11 -6.91
C LEU A 174 -1.48 6.26 -5.81
N THR A 175 -2.27 5.41 -5.14
CA THR A 175 -1.76 4.49 -4.12
C THR A 175 -0.78 3.47 -4.72
N HIS A 176 -1.12 2.87 -5.86
CA HIS A 176 -0.22 1.98 -6.58
C HIS A 176 1.05 2.68 -7.05
N PHE A 177 0.94 3.92 -7.55
CA PHE A 177 2.11 4.70 -7.93
C PHE A 177 3.05 4.93 -6.73
N GLY A 178 2.51 5.27 -5.55
CA GLY A 178 3.29 5.37 -4.32
C GLY A 178 3.98 4.05 -3.92
N LEU A 179 3.31 2.91 -4.09
CA LEU A 179 3.90 1.59 -3.83
C LEU A 179 5.04 1.26 -4.81
N ILE A 180 4.87 1.60 -6.10
CA ILE A 180 5.92 1.45 -7.11
C ILE A 180 7.14 2.31 -6.72
N LEU A 181 6.93 3.59 -6.41
CA LEU A 181 8.03 4.45 -5.97
C LEU A 181 8.75 3.88 -4.73
N SER A 182 8.00 3.28 -3.81
CA SER A 182 8.55 2.65 -2.61
C SER A 182 9.42 1.43 -2.94
N VAL A 183 8.99 0.61 -3.90
CA VAL A 183 9.81 -0.49 -4.45
C VAL A 183 11.11 0.07 -5.05
N PHE A 184 11.02 1.13 -5.85
CA PHE A 184 12.19 1.80 -6.44
C PHE A 184 12.94 2.74 -5.48
N ASN A 185 12.59 2.75 -4.19
CA ASN A 185 13.51 3.27 -3.17
C ASN A 185 14.70 2.33 -2.96
N HIS A 186 14.69 1.13 -3.55
CA HIS A 186 15.90 0.35 -3.78
C HIS A 186 16.56 0.79 -5.08
N GLY A 187 17.79 1.34 -4.96
CA GLY A 187 18.67 1.59 -6.09
C GLY A 187 19.46 0.33 -6.47
N LEU A 188 20.42 0.47 -7.38
CA LEU A 188 21.34 -0.63 -7.75
C LEU A 188 22.21 -1.07 -6.56
N ASP A 189 22.48 -0.16 -5.63
CA ASP A 189 23.33 -0.39 -4.45
C ASP A 189 22.52 -0.65 -3.16
N GLY A 190 21.23 -0.99 -3.30
CA GLY A 190 20.33 -1.33 -2.19
C GLY A 190 19.40 -0.20 -1.74
N PRO A 191 18.88 -0.26 -0.50
CA PRO A 191 17.93 0.73 0.04
C PRO A 191 18.49 2.16 0.02
N ALA A 192 17.72 3.11 -0.51
CA ALA A 192 18.11 4.51 -0.64
C ALA A 192 17.05 5.45 -0.05
N THR A 193 17.50 6.48 0.68
CA THR A 193 16.64 7.57 1.10
C THR A 193 16.44 8.56 -0.05
N ARG A 194 15.19 8.94 -0.31
CA ARG A 194 14.80 9.89 -1.36
C ARG A 194 14.38 11.23 -0.76
N GLY A 195 14.28 12.26 -1.61
CA GLY A 195 13.92 13.63 -1.18
C GLY A 195 12.44 13.82 -0.80
N TRP A 196 12.11 15.04 -0.38
CA TRP A 196 10.80 15.44 0.14
C TRP A 196 9.63 15.16 -0.83
N LEU A 197 9.85 15.26 -2.15
CA LEU A 197 8.80 14.99 -3.13
C LEU A 197 8.37 13.52 -3.06
N ASN A 198 9.34 12.60 -2.93
CA ASN A 198 9.05 11.19 -2.74
C ASN A 198 8.32 10.96 -1.40
N ALA A 199 8.62 11.74 -0.36
CA ALA A 199 7.94 11.65 0.93
C ALA A 199 6.44 11.89 0.79
N ILE A 200 6.05 12.89 -0.02
CA ILE A 200 4.64 13.20 -0.30
C ILE A 200 4.01 12.13 -1.18
N LEU A 201 4.65 11.76 -2.29
CA LEU A 201 4.10 10.81 -3.27
C LEU A 201 3.95 9.39 -2.73
N THR A 202 4.76 9.01 -1.74
CA THR A 202 4.67 7.70 -1.07
C THR A 202 3.99 7.78 0.30
N MET A 203 3.59 8.97 0.73
CA MET A 203 3.03 9.23 2.07
C MET A 203 3.93 8.83 3.24
N GLY A 204 5.25 8.82 3.04
CA GLY A 204 6.24 8.65 4.11
C GLY A 204 7.28 7.54 3.89
N GLU A 205 7.28 6.85 2.76
CA GLU A 205 8.21 5.74 2.48
C GLU A 205 9.60 6.19 2.02
N HIS A 206 9.80 7.50 1.84
CA HIS A 206 11.04 8.05 1.31
C HIS A 206 12.31 7.77 2.12
N ASN A 207 12.24 7.59 3.43
CA ASN A 207 13.41 7.37 4.29
C ASN A 207 13.83 5.90 4.35
N HIS A 208 13.89 5.27 3.18
CA HIS A 208 13.93 3.81 3.05
C HIS A 208 15.21 3.18 3.60
N ALA A 209 16.36 3.85 3.44
CA ALA A 209 17.62 3.34 3.97
C ALA A 209 17.65 3.34 5.50
N ALA A 210 17.09 4.37 6.14
CA ALA A 210 16.97 4.41 7.60
C ALA A 210 15.96 3.37 8.11
N HIS A 211 14.83 3.26 7.42
CA HIS A 211 13.81 2.25 7.68
C HIS A 211 14.37 0.82 7.64
N HIS A 212 15.19 0.48 6.65
CA HIS A 212 15.84 -0.84 6.58
C HIS A 212 16.82 -1.10 7.74
N ARG A 213 17.44 -0.05 8.31
CA ARG A 213 18.29 -0.18 9.50
C ARG A 213 17.48 -0.36 10.78
N ASN A 214 16.35 0.35 10.91
CA ASN A 214 15.46 0.23 12.05
C ASN A 214 14.00 0.51 11.65
N ALA A 215 13.29 -0.56 11.30
CA ALA A 215 11.92 -0.49 10.80
C ALA A 215 10.87 -0.11 11.88
N THR A 216 11.28 0.00 13.14
CA THR A 216 10.41 0.45 14.25
C THR A 216 10.56 1.94 14.56
N ASP A 217 11.62 2.60 14.05
CA ASP A 217 11.77 4.04 14.18
C ASP A 217 11.01 4.75 13.08
N VAL A 218 9.97 5.48 13.48
CA VAL A 218 9.07 6.22 12.59
C VAL A 218 9.25 7.72 12.70
N SER A 219 10.33 8.19 13.35
CA SER A 219 10.51 9.61 13.68
C SER A 219 10.85 10.49 12.48
N GLN A 220 11.34 9.90 11.39
CA GLN A 220 11.85 10.61 10.20
C GLN A 220 11.11 10.24 8.91
N ASP A 221 9.84 9.86 9.02
CA ASP A 221 9.02 9.36 7.91
C ASP A 221 8.02 10.40 7.38
N GLY A 222 8.21 11.67 7.73
CA GLY A 222 7.46 12.80 7.16
C GLY A 222 5.94 12.66 7.35
N PRO A 223 5.13 12.56 6.28
CA PRO A 223 3.69 12.42 6.39
C PRO A 223 3.24 11.25 7.26
N ALA A 224 3.92 10.10 7.22
CA ALA A 224 3.57 8.95 8.05
C ALA A 224 3.75 9.25 9.54
N THR A 225 4.88 9.87 9.93
CA THR A 225 5.14 10.31 11.31
C THR A 225 4.05 11.26 11.79
N TRP A 226 3.65 12.21 10.94
CA TRP A 226 2.60 13.17 11.26
C TRP A 226 1.26 12.48 11.55
N ILE A 227 0.87 11.48 10.75
CA ILE A 227 -0.35 10.70 10.98
C ILE A 227 -0.22 9.86 12.27
N ILE A 228 0.89 9.15 12.45
CA ILE A 228 1.13 8.26 13.60
C ILE A 228 0.99 9.03 14.91
N ASN A 229 1.61 10.22 15.02
CA ASN A 229 1.56 11.04 16.23
C ASN A 229 0.14 11.48 16.62
N ARG A 230 -0.86 11.37 15.73
CA ARG A 230 -2.26 11.73 16.00
C ARG A 230 -3.13 10.54 16.38
N ILE A 231 -2.71 9.32 16.03
CA ILE A 231 -3.52 8.11 16.20
C ILE A 231 -2.90 7.11 17.17
N ARG A 232 -1.62 7.26 17.52
CA ARG A 232 -0.93 6.34 18.40
C ARG A 232 -1.45 6.45 19.84
N THR A 233 -1.41 5.33 20.56
CA THR A 233 -1.90 5.23 21.96
C THR A 233 -0.81 4.76 22.92
N ASP A 234 0.39 4.52 22.42
CA ASP A 234 1.58 4.21 23.19
C ASP A 234 2.39 5.50 23.39
N THR A 235 2.02 6.24 24.42
CA THR A 235 2.73 7.41 24.95
C THR A 235 2.93 7.23 26.44
#